data_AF-A0A352FNL5-F1
#
_entry.id   AF-A0A352FNL5-F1
#
_cell.length_a   1.000
_cell.length_b   1.000
_cell.length_c   1.000
_cell.angle_alpha   90.00
_cell.angle_beta   90.00
_cell.angle_gamma   90.00
#
_symmetry.space_group_name_H-M   'P 1'
#
loop_
_entity.id
_entity.type
_entity.pdbx_description
1 polymer ?
#
loop_
_entity_poly.entity_id
_entity_poly.type
_entity_poly.pdbx_seq_one_letter_code
_entity_poly.pdbx_strand_id
1 'polypeptide(L)' 'MAILKVPVDQNDHIRGPAHAPITLVEYGDYECPHCAAARPIVDHVQLSFGGRMRFVFRHFPLTEIHPHAEIAA' A
#
# COMPACT_ATOMS: atom_id res chain seq x y z
N MET A 1 -19.21 -7.55 4.50
CA MET A 1 -17.98 -6.75 4.56
C MET A 1 -16.79 -7.70 4.41
N ALA A 2 -15.84 -7.40 3.52
CA ALA A 2 -14.63 -8.20 3.43
C ALA A 2 -13.71 -7.85 4.61
N ILE A 3 -13.16 -8.87 5.27
CA ILE A 3 -12.21 -8.74 6.38
C ILE A 3 -10.87 -9.26 5.88
N LEU A 4 -9.79 -8.50 6.10
CA LEU A 4 -8.44 -8.96 5.79
C LEU A 4 -8.08 -10.12 6.70
N LYS A 5 -7.46 -11.17 6.14
CA LYS A 5 -6.95 -12.29 6.94
C LYS A 5 -5.91 -11.82 7.96
N VAL A 6 -5.03 -10.89 7.55
CA VAL A 6 -4.09 -10.20 8.43
C VAL A 6 -4.60 -8.77 8.62
N PRO A 7 -5.03 -8.39 9.84
CA PRO A 7 -5.55 -7.05 10.10
C PRO A 7 -4.47 -5.99 9.86
N VAL A 8 -4.88 -4.74 9.69
CA VAL A 8 -3.96 -3.59 9.68
C VAL A 8 -3.49 -3.34 11.11
N ASP A 9 -2.18 -3.18 11.31
CA ASP A 9 -1.57 -2.94 12.64
C ASP A 9 -0.48 -1.86 12.60
N GLN A 10 0.26 -1.68 13.71
CA GLN A 10 1.27 -0.62 13.82
C GLN A 10 2.55 -0.84 12.98
N ASN A 11 2.76 -2.03 12.43
CA ASN A 11 3.90 -2.33 11.55
C ASN A 11 3.63 -1.93 10.10
N ASP A 12 2.38 -1.57 9.78
CA ASP A 12 1.98 -1.14 8.46
C ASP A 12 2.41 0.31 8.15
N HIS A 13 2.75 0.58 6.89
CA HIS A 13 3.04 1.93 6.42
C HIS A 13 1.73 2.62 6.01
N ILE A 14 1.19 3.44 6.91
CA ILE A 14 -0.15 4.02 6.77
C ILE A 14 -0.10 5.49 6.37
N ARG A 15 -0.95 5.88 5.42
CA ARG A 15 -1.24 7.27 5.06
C ARG A 15 -2.74 7.55 5.10
N GLY A 16 -3.15 8.52 5.90
CA GLY A 16 -4.55 8.92 6.09
C GLY A 16 -5.09 8.56 7.49
N PRO A 17 -6.37 8.86 7.78
CA PRO A 17 -6.93 8.68 9.13
C PRO A 17 -7.04 7.21 9.52
N ALA A 18 -6.64 6.87 10.76
CA ALA A 18 -6.68 5.49 11.26
C ALA A 18 -8.09 4.87 11.21
N HIS A 19 -9.15 5.67 11.35
CA HIS A 19 -10.55 5.24 11.33
C HIS A 19 -11.27 5.56 10.02
N ALA A 20 -10.54 5.80 8.94
CA ALA A 20 -11.14 5.99 7.62
C ALA A 20 -12.03 4.80 7.24
N PRO A 21 -13.27 5.02 6.76
CA PRO A 21 -14.19 3.94 6.40
C PRO A 21 -13.72 3.10 5.20
N ILE A 22 -12.81 3.64 4.37
CA ILE A 22 -12.22 2.95 3.23
C ILE A 22 -10.75 2.65 3.55
N THR A 23 -10.35 1.39 3.41
CA THR A 23 -8.95 0.95 3.52
C THR A 23 -8.52 0.33 2.21
N LEU A 24 -7.47 0.87 1.59
CA LEU A 24 -6.76 0.22 0.49
C LEU A 24 -5.43 -0.30 1.02
N VAL A 25 -5.22 -1.61 0.92
CA VAL A 25 -3.93 -2.25 1.23
C VAL A 25 -3.28 -2.65 -0.08
N GLU A 26 -2.08 -2.15 -0.33
CA GLU A 26 -1.24 -2.54 -1.45
C GLU A 26 -0.04 -3.34 -0.94
N TYR A 27 0.16 -4.52 -1.53
CA TYR A 27 1.38 -5.28 -1.39
C TYR A 27 2.27 -4.92 -2.57
N GLY A 28 3.39 -4.27 -2.31
CA GLY A 28 4.21 -3.70 -3.37
C GLY A 28 5.70 -3.87 -3.15
N ASP A 29 6.41 -3.73 -4.26
CA ASP A 29 7.85 -3.79 -4.35
C ASP A 29 8.34 -2.49 -4.98
N TYR A 30 9.35 -1.87 -4.38
CA TYR A 30 9.88 -0.59 -4.84
C TYR A 30 10.64 -0.65 -6.18
N GLU A 31 11.12 -1.83 -6.59
CA GLU A 31 11.74 -2.01 -7.91
C GLU A 31 10.72 -2.39 -9.00
N CYS A 32 9.49 -2.72 -8.63
CA CYS A 32 8.47 -3.16 -9.58
C CYS A 32 7.93 -1.98 -10.41
N PRO A 33 8.08 -2.00 -11.76
CA PRO A 33 7.58 -0.93 -12.61
C PRO A 33 6.04 -0.83 -12.60
N HIS A 34 5.33 -1.93 -12.34
CA HIS A 34 3.87 -1.93 -12.22
C HIS A 34 3.41 -1.28 -10.92
N CYS A 35 4.11 -1.50 -9.79
CA CYS A 35 3.86 -0.79 -8.54
C CYS A 35 4.11 0.72 -8.72
N ALA A 36 5.21 1.09 -9.39
CA ALA A 36 5.48 2.48 -9.73
C ALA A 36 4.38 3.11 -10.61
N ALA A 37 3.86 2.38 -11.60
CA ALA A 37 2.76 2.84 -12.45
C ALA A 37 1.42 2.94 -11.69
N ALA A 38 1.19 2.10 -10.68
CA ALA A 38 0.00 2.15 -9.83
C ALA A 38 0.01 3.36 -8.90
N ARG A 39 1.19 3.82 -8.46
CA ARG A 39 1.34 4.91 -7.50
C ARG A 39 0.54 6.18 -7.82
N PRO A 40 0.63 6.80 -9.02
CA PRO A 40 -0.16 8.00 -9.33
C PRO A 40 -1.67 7.73 -9.30
N ILE A 41 -2.12 6.51 -9.66
CA ILE A 41 -3.53 6.12 -9.60
C ILE A 41 -3.99 6.08 -8.15
N VAL A 42 -3.20 5.47 -7.26
CA VAL A 42 -3.48 5.45 -5.81
C VAL A 42 -3.55 6.86 -5.26
N ASP A 43 -2.60 7.73 -5.62
CA ASP A 43 -2.59 9.13 -5.16
C ASP A 43 -3.87 9.86 -5.64
N HIS A 44 -4.31 9.66 -6.89
CA HIS A 44 -5.59 10.19 -7.39
C HIS A 44 -6.81 9.68 -6.62
N VAL A 45 -6.84 8.39 -6.30
CA VAL A 45 -7.91 7.78 -5.51
C VAL A 45 -7.92 8.36 -4.08
N GLN A 46 -6.76 8.49 -3.44
CA GLN A 46 -6.63 9.11 -2.12
C GLN A 46 -7.14 10.55 -2.12
N LEU A 47 -6.79 11.35 -3.15
CA LEU A 47 -7.31 12.71 -3.31
C LEU A 47 -8.83 12.74 -3.47
N SER A 48 -9.40 11.79 -4.23
CA SER A 48 -10.84 11.73 -4.49
C SER A 48 -11.66 11.38 -3.24
N PHE A 49 -11.11 10.56 -2.35
CA PHE A 49 -11.79 10.16 -1.12
C PHE A 49 -11.44 11.04 0.09
N GLY A 50 -10.30 11.75 0.05
CA GLY A 50 -9.82 12.61 1.12
C GLY A 50 -9.70 11.87 2.45
N GLY A 51 -10.16 12.50 3.54
CA GLY A 51 -10.14 11.91 4.89
C GLY A 51 -11.01 10.66 5.08
N ARG A 52 -11.73 10.20 4.04
CA ARG A 52 -12.54 8.97 4.09
C ARG A 52 -11.74 7.72 3.73
N MET A 53 -10.48 7.88 3.31
CA MET A 53 -9.63 6.78 2.91
C MET A 53 -8.32 6.78 3.70
N ARG A 54 -7.89 5.58 4.10
CA ARG A 54 -6.51 5.30 4.48
C ARG A 54 -5.88 4.35 3.47
N PHE A 55 -4.67 4.67 3.07
CA PHE A 55 -3.82 3.82 2.25
C PHE A 55 -2.80 3.13 3.15
N VAL A 56 -2.59 1.85 2.90
CA VAL A 56 -1.64 1.01 3.63
C VAL A 56 -0.73 0.34 2.62
N PHE A 57 0.57 0.51 2.79
CA PHE A 57 1.58 -0.17 1.98
C PHE A 57 2.24 -1.27 2.80
N ARG A 58 2.31 -2.47 2.23
CA ARG A 58 3.00 -3.63 2.78
C ARG A 58 4.10 -4.04 1.81
N HIS A 59 5.32 -4.13 2.32
CA HIS A 59 6.44 -4.61 1.54
C HIS A 59 6.19 -6.05 1.08
N PHE A 60 6.35 -6.27 -0.23
CA PHE A 60 6.29 -7.58 -0.85
C PHE A 60 7.47 -7.73 -1.81
N PRO A 61 8.70 -7.83 -1.28
CA PRO A 61 9.91 -7.85 -2.10
C PRO A 61 9.96 -9.11 -2.95
N LEU A 62 10.01 -8.94 -4.28
CA LEU A 62 10.09 -10.03 -5.26
C LEU A 62 11.55 -10.35 -5.56
N THR A 63 12.25 -10.88 -4.55
CA THR A 63 13.71 -11.11 -4.57
C THR A 63 14.22 -12.00 -5.70
N GLU A 64 13.35 -12.83 -6.28
CA GLU A 64 13.67 -13.67 -7.43
C GLU A 64 13.90 -12.88 -8.72
N ILE A 65 13.31 -11.69 -8.83
CA ILE A 65 13.33 -10.86 -10.05
C ILE A 65 13.76 -9.40 -9.82
N HIS A 66 13.80 -8.95 -8.57
CA HIS A 66 14.21 -7.60 -8.17
C HIS A 66 15.36 -7.70 -7.14
N PRO A 67 16.63 -7.54 -7.60
CA PRO A 67 17.82 -7.82 -6.78
C PRO A 67 18.01 -6.93 -5.54
N HIS A 68 17.31 -5.81 -5.46
CA HIS A 68 17.40 -4.80 -4.40
C HIS A 68 16.07 -4.64 -3.65
N ALA A 69 15.07 -5.50 -3.89
CA ALA A 69 13.76 -5.39 -3.29
C ALA A 69 13.79 -5.49 -1.75
N GLU A 70 14.62 -6.39 -1.18
CA GLU A 70 14.75 -6.54 0.29
C GLU A 70 15.38 -5.32 0.95
N ILE A 71 16.43 -4.75 0.34
CA ILE A 71 17.10 -3.59 0.93
C ILE A 71 16.28 -2.30 0.77
N ALA A 72 15.38 -2.26 -0.24
CA ALA A 72 14.49 -1.15 -0.47
C ALA A 72 13.25 -1.17 0.45
N ALA A 73 12.81 -2.36 0.88
CA ALA A 73 11.69 -2.57 1.79
C ALA A 73 11.99 -2.04 3.21
#